data_AF-A0A454Y6A1-F1
#
_entry.id   AF-A0A454Y6A1-F1
#
_cell.length_a   1.000
_cell.length_b   1.000
_cell.length_c   1.000
_cell.angle_alpha   90.00
_cell.angle_beta   90.00
_cell.angle_gamma   90.00
#
_symmetry.space_group_name_H-M   'P 1'
#
loop_
_entity.id
_entity.type
_entity.pdbx_description
1 polymer ?
#
loop_
_entity_poly.entity_id
_entity_poly.type
_entity_poly.pdbx_seq_one_letter_code
_entity_poly.pdbx_strand_id
1 'polypeptide(L)'
;MLTRLTLLAPLLIVFVNGQCTTGRTDHFRCSIWVATGFCNQTFYSDAQKQQYCGTACALCPTTTCGAVYRGTTVTVQNVQAAADAVVAIPAGTGPLTRVFLLPTCSMALFTDAAGTTAAVGSPVGPGTGTFITLTGATTTAVSMRCTCGGAGK
;
A
#
# COMPACT_ATOMS: atom_id res chain seq x y z
N MET A 1 -51.87 -18.84 -9.63
CA MET A 1 -51.16 -17.63 -10.09
C MET A 1 -50.21 -17.15 -9.00
N LEU A 2 -48.95 -16.95 -9.38
CA LEU A 2 -47.91 -16.12 -8.76
C LEU A 2 -47.23 -16.56 -7.44
N THR A 3 -46.14 -17.30 -7.64
CA THR A 3 -44.90 -17.37 -6.86
C THR A 3 -44.41 -15.96 -6.46
N ARG A 4 -44.40 -15.63 -5.16
CA ARG A 4 -43.68 -14.46 -4.62
C ARG A 4 -42.42 -14.93 -3.91
N LEU A 5 -41.39 -15.18 -4.72
CA LEU A 5 -40.02 -15.41 -4.26
C LEU A 5 -39.42 -14.04 -3.89
N THR A 6 -39.48 -13.67 -2.61
CA THR A 6 -38.80 -12.48 -2.10
C THR A 6 -37.30 -12.74 -2.11
N LEU A 7 -36.64 -12.17 -3.11
CA LEU A 7 -35.20 -12.17 -3.33
C LEU A 7 -34.50 -11.40 -2.18
N LEU A 8 -34.09 -12.11 -1.13
CA LEU A 8 -33.13 -11.61 -0.14
C LEU A 8 -31.74 -11.60 -0.81
N ALA A 9 -31.41 -10.52 -1.51
CA ALA A 9 -30.03 -10.25 -1.92
C ALA A 9 -29.25 -9.84 -0.66
N PRO A 10 -28.28 -10.63 -0.17
CA PRO A 10 -27.44 -10.18 0.92
C PRO A 10 -26.57 -9.04 0.39
N LEU A 11 -26.76 -7.83 0.93
CA LEU A 11 -25.82 -6.73 0.76
C LEU A 11 -24.51 -7.14 1.46
N LEU A 12 -23.64 -7.84 0.72
CA LEU A 12 -22.29 -8.11 1.18
C LEU A 12 -21.53 -6.78 1.11
N ILE A 13 -21.63 -5.97 2.16
CA ILE A 13 -20.76 -4.81 2.35
C ILE A 13 -19.37 -5.39 2.58
N VAL A 14 -18.59 -5.47 1.50
CA VAL A 14 -17.17 -5.74 1.60
C VAL A 14 -16.59 -4.52 2.30
N PHE A 15 -16.24 -4.65 3.59
CA PHE A 15 -15.48 -3.63 4.29
C PHE A 15 -14.16 -3.46 3.55
N VAL A 16 -14.08 -2.43 2.71
CA VAL A 16 -12.84 -2.04 2.04
C VAL A 16 -11.93 -1.50 3.14
N ASN A 17 -11.08 -2.36 3.69
CA ASN A 17 -10.05 -1.97 4.66
C ASN A 17 -8.92 -1.15 4.01
N GLY A 18 -9.07 -0.80 2.73
CA GLY A 18 -8.16 0.04 1.97
C GLY A 18 -8.67 1.46 1.89
N GLN A 19 -8.09 2.34 2.69
CA GLN A 19 -8.44 3.74 2.70
C GLN A 19 -8.04 4.46 1.40
N CYS A 20 -7.00 3.99 0.71
CA CYS A 20 -6.53 4.62 -0.51
C CYS A 20 -7.19 3.95 -1.73
N THR A 21 -8.30 4.54 -2.19
CA THR A 21 -8.93 4.20 -3.47
C THR A 21 -8.54 5.22 -4.54
N THR A 22 -8.59 4.80 -5.81
CA THR A 22 -8.36 5.68 -6.95
C THR A 22 -9.38 6.83 -6.92
N GLY A 23 -8.91 8.08 -6.83
CA GLY A 23 -9.77 9.26 -6.71
C GLY A 23 -10.03 9.75 -5.28
N ARG A 24 -9.29 9.27 -4.29
CA ARG A 24 -9.37 9.82 -2.92
C ARG A 24 -9.03 11.31 -2.89
N THR A 25 -9.91 12.10 -2.28
CA THR A 25 -9.66 13.50 -1.92
C THR A 25 -9.37 13.62 -0.43
N ASP A 26 -8.41 14.47 -0.09
CA ASP A 26 -8.14 14.82 1.31
C ASP A 26 -9.33 15.57 1.94
N HIS A 27 -9.40 15.52 3.27
CA HIS A 27 -10.35 16.31 4.03
C HIS A 27 -10.15 17.80 3.76
N PHE A 28 -11.22 18.59 3.74
CA PHE A 28 -11.14 20.02 3.39
C PHE A 28 -10.18 20.84 4.29
N ARG A 29 -9.96 20.39 5.52
CA ARG A 29 -9.01 21.01 6.48
C ARG A 29 -7.58 20.48 6.38
N CYS A 30 -7.32 19.53 5.49
CA CYS A 30 -6.05 18.86 5.40
C CYS A 30 -4.90 19.85 5.19
N SER A 31 -5.09 20.86 4.33
CA SER A 31 -4.12 21.92 4.10
C SER A 31 -3.66 22.61 5.39
N ILE A 32 -4.58 22.91 6.30
CA ILE A 32 -4.29 23.52 7.60
C ILE A 32 -3.53 22.54 8.51
N TRP A 33 -3.99 21.29 8.58
CA TRP A 33 -3.38 20.29 9.45
C TRP A 33 -1.97 19.92 9.01
N VAL A 34 -1.75 19.77 7.71
CA VAL A 34 -0.43 19.51 7.14
C VAL A 34 0.51 20.67 7.39
N ALA A 35 0.04 21.93 7.26
CA ALA A 35 0.85 23.11 7.61
C ALA A 35 1.28 23.11 9.10
N THR A 36 0.48 22.52 9.99
CA THR A 36 0.81 22.34 11.42
C THR A 36 1.58 21.04 11.74
N GLY A 37 1.99 20.28 10.71
CA GLY A 37 2.81 19.08 10.88
C GLY A 37 2.04 17.76 11.11
N PHE A 38 0.74 17.71 10.79
CA PHE A 38 -0.13 16.53 11.03
C PHE A 38 0.44 15.21 10.51
N CYS A 39 1.07 15.20 9.33
CA CYS A 39 1.65 13.98 8.75
C CYS A 39 2.77 13.38 9.61
N ASN A 40 3.48 14.21 10.37
CA ASN A 40 4.60 13.79 11.19
C ASN A 40 4.22 13.55 12.67
N GLN A 41 2.97 13.83 13.06
CA GLN A 41 2.50 13.60 14.42
C GLN A 41 2.44 12.11 14.74
N THR A 42 3.02 11.68 15.85
CA THR A 42 2.98 10.27 16.29
C THR A 42 1.68 9.90 17.00
N PHE A 43 0.91 10.89 17.43
CA PHE A 43 -0.39 10.70 18.07
C PHE A 43 -1.43 10.09 17.11
N TYR A 44 -1.40 10.49 15.84
CA TYR A 44 -2.30 9.94 14.83
C TYR A 44 -1.67 8.71 14.17
N SER A 45 -2.43 7.63 14.11
CA SER A 45 -2.03 6.45 13.35
C SER A 45 -1.97 6.76 11.86
N ASP A 46 -1.16 6.00 11.12
CA ASP A 46 -1.11 6.16 9.66
C ASP A 46 -2.47 5.93 9.01
N ALA A 47 -3.32 5.06 9.57
CA ALA A 47 -4.69 4.87 9.12
C ALA A 47 -5.54 6.14 9.32
N GLN A 48 -5.39 6.85 10.44
CA GLN A 48 -6.08 8.12 10.66
C GLN A 48 -5.53 9.21 9.72
N LYS A 49 -4.22 9.25 9.51
CA LYS A 49 -3.61 10.19 8.57
C LYS A 49 -4.03 9.91 7.13
N GLN A 50 -4.13 8.64 6.73
CA GLN A 50 -4.75 8.24 5.47
C GLN A 50 -6.19 8.71 5.40
N GLN A 51 -6.93 8.63 6.51
CA GLN A 51 -8.33 9.04 6.57
C GLN A 51 -8.55 10.51 6.26
N TYR A 52 -7.67 11.37 6.77
CA TYR A 52 -7.85 12.81 6.70
C TYR A 52 -7.02 13.48 5.60
N CYS A 53 -5.81 12.97 5.36
CA CYS A 53 -4.78 13.61 4.56
C CYS A 53 -3.95 12.58 3.77
N GLY A 54 -4.57 11.53 3.27
CA GLY A 54 -3.87 10.45 2.58
C GLY A 54 -2.99 10.93 1.43
N THR A 55 -3.47 11.85 0.59
CA THR A 55 -2.67 12.37 -0.53
C THR A 55 -1.61 13.35 -0.06
N ALA A 56 -1.97 14.34 0.76
CA ALA A 56 -1.04 15.36 1.25
C ALA A 56 0.06 14.79 2.17
N CYS A 57 -0.21 13.70 2.88
CA CYS A 57 0.78 12.99 3.70
C CYS A 57 1.56 11.91 2.94
N ALA A 58 1.36 11.75 1.62
CA ALA A 58 1.98 10.70 0.83
C ALA A 58 1.74 9.27 1.38
N LEU A 59 0.61 9.07 2.06
CA LEU A 59 0.21 7.78 2.63
C LEU A 59 -0.77 7.03 1.74
N CYS A 60 -1.38 7.72 0.77
CA CYS A 60 -2.18 7.15 -0.30
C CYS A 60 -1.46 7.36 -1.64
N PRO A 61 -0.57 6.44 -2.02
CA PRO A 61 0.20 6.61 -3.23
C PRO A 61 -0.71 6.35 -4.45
N THR A 62 -0.54 7.12 -5.53
CA THR A 62 -1.39 7.08 -6.74
C THR A 62 -1.02 5.92 -7.68
N THR A 63 -0.62 4.79 -7.12
CA THR A 63 0.01 3.67 -7.83
C THR A 63 -1.01 2.58 -8.11
N THR A 64 -0.64 1.70 -9.04
CA THR A 64 -1.45 0.52 -9.37
C THR A 64 -1.11 -0.70 -8.51
N CYS A 65 -0.10 -0.65 -7.65
CA CYS A 65 0.29 -1.79 -6.81
C CYS A 65 0.63 -1.42 -5.36
N GLY A 66 1.64 -0.58 -5.13
CA GLY A 66 2.01 -0.17 -3.78
C GLY A 66 3.13 0.86 -3.66
N ALA A 67 3.62 1.04 -2.43
CA ALA A 67 4.75 1.90 -2.08
C ALA A 67 5.60 1.28 -0.97
N VAL A 68 6.89 1.62 -0.92
CA VAL A 68 7.87 1.10 0.04
C VAL A 68 8.41 2.23 0.92
N TYR A 69 8.57 1.96 2.21
CA TYR A 69 8.92 2.96 3.21
C TYR A 69 10.12 2.54 4.06
N ARG A 70 10.87 3.55 4.50
CA ARG A 70 11.99 3.46 5.42
C ARG A 70 11.72 4.40 6.59
N GLY A 71 11.37 3.84 7.74
CA GLY A 71 10.76 4.61 8.83
C GLY A 71 9.43 5.22 8.39
N THR A 72 9.37 6.55 8.42
CA THR A 72 8.25 7.39 7.92
C THR A 72 8.50 7.95 6.51
N THR A 73 9.68 7.69 5.94
CA THR A 73 10.07 8.24 4.63
C THR A 73 9.67 7.28 3.51
N VAL A 74 9.02 7.81 2.48
CA VAL A 74 8.71 7.07 1.26
C VAL A 74 10.00 6.84 0.48
N THR A 75 10.36 5.58 0.22
CA THR A 75 11.53 5.22 -0.59
C THR A 75 11.13 4.99 -2.04
N VAL A 76 9.98 4.37 -2.28
CA VAL A 76 9.41 4.23 -3.63
C VAL A 76 7.92 4.48 -3.56
N GLN A 77 7.45 5.51 -4.25
CA GLN A 77 6.07 5.98 -4.13
C GLN A 77 5.13 5.44 -5.19
N ASN A 78 5.60 5.07 -6.38
CA ASN A 78 4.74 4.73 -7.52
C ASN A 78 5.05 3.34 -8.08
N VAL A 79 5.00 2.30 -7.24
CA VAL A 79 5.27 0.94 -7.72
C VAL A 79 4.11 0.48 -8.57
N GLN A 80 4.36 0.29 -9.86
CA GLN A 80 3.36 -0.20 -10.80
C GLN A 80 3.26 -1.72 -10.72
N ALA A 81 2.05 -2.25 -10.91
CA ALA A 81 1.85 -3.67 -11.13
C ALA A 81 2.49 -4.04 -12.48
N ALA A 82 3.60 -4.77 -12.40
CA ALA A 82 4.28 -5.31 -13.57
C ALA A 82 4.69 -6.73 -13.20
N ALA A 83 4.05 -7.71 -13.84
CA ALA A 83 4.23 -9.12 -13.51
C ALA A 83 5.70 -9.57 -13.56
N ASP A 84 6.53 -8.85 -14.35
CA ASP A 84 7.91 -9.24 -14.65
C ASP A 84 8.96 -8.13 -14.45
N ALA A 85 8.57 -6.89 -14.14
CA ALA A 85 9.55 -5.82 -13.96
C ALA A 85 10.09 -5.81 -12.52
N VAL A 86 11.37 -6.15 -12.38
CA VAL A 86 12.12 -5.94 -11.14
C VAL A 86 12.52 -4.47 -11.06
N VAL A 87 12.07 -3.80 -10.01
CA VAL A 87 12.35 -2.39 -9.75
C VAL A 87 13.37 -2.29 -8.64
N ALA A 88 14.46 -1.54 -8.88
CA ALA A 88 15.45 -1.26 -7.86
C ALA A 88 14.86 -0.37 -6.76
N ILE A 89 15.14 -0.72 -5.51
CA ILE A 89 14.84 0.13 -4.36
C ILE A 89 16.06 1.03 -4.13
N PRO A 90 15.90 2.37 -4.13
CA PRO A 90 16.99 3.28 -3.86
C PRO A 90 17.72 2.94 -2.56
N ALA A 91 19.05 2.92 -2.64
CA ALA A 91 19.89 2.81 -1.47
C ALA A 91 19.62 3.98 -0.50
N GLY A 92 19.76 3.73 0.78
CA GLY A 92 19.54 4.73 1.81
C GLY A 92 20.11 4.26 3.14
N THR A 93 19.94 5.08 4.18
CA THR A 93 20.42 4.77 5.54
C THR A 93 19.35 4.03 6.35
N GLY A 94 19.64 2.82 6.80
CA GLY A 94 18.78 2.03 7.70
C GLY A 94 17.84 1.03 7.00
N PRO A 95 17.19 0.11 7.74
CA PRO A 95 16.32 -0.92 7.18
C PRO A 95 15.00 -0.37 6.63
N LEU A 96 14.44 -1.00 5.60
CA LEU A 96 13.03 -0.82 5.22
C LEU A 96 12.13 -1.26 6.38
N THR A 97 11.05 -0.52 6.62
CA THR A 97 10.21 -0.73 7.82
C THR A 97 8.82 -1.20 7.49
N ARG A 98 8.23 -0.73 6.38
CA ARG A 98 6.86 -1.06 5.99
C ARG A 98 6.64 -0.89 4.50
N VAL A 99 5.62 -1.55 3.99
CA VAL A 99 5.10 -1.36 2.64
C VAL A 99 3.61 -1.05 2.69
N PHE A 100 3.12 -0.33 1.70
CA PHE A 100 1.71 -0.17 1.43
C PHE A 100 1.36 -0.96 0.17
N LEU A 101 0.34 -1.79 0.22
CA LEU A 101 -0.14 -2.55 -0.93
C LEU A 101 -1.63 -2.35 -1.11
N LEU A 102 -2.04 -2.11 -2.36
CA LEU A 102 -3.45 -2.08 -2.73
C LEU A 102 -4.10 -3.46 -2.50
N PRO A 103 -5.42 -3.51 -2.29
CA PRO A 103 -6.16 -4.77 -2.26
C PRO A 103 -5.80 -5.65 -3.46
N THR A 104 -5.62 -6.95 -3.24
CA THR A 104 -5.26 -7.95 -4.27
C THR A 104 -3.84 -7.85 -4.85
N CYS A 105 -3.02 -6.91 -4.38
CA CYS A 105 -1.63 -6.77 -4.78
C CYS A 105 -0.67 -7.45 -3.80
N SER A 106 0.35 -8.11 -4.31
CA SER A 106 1.46 -8.66 -3.55
C SER A 106 2.78 -8.12 -4.08
N MET A 107 3.77 -7.98 -3.22
CA MET A 107 5.10 -7.50 -3.57
C MET A 107 6.14 -8.53 -3.18
N ALA A 108 6.86 -9.04 -4.17
CA ALA A 108 8.07 -9.81 -3.94
C ALA A 108 9.22 -8.84 -3.65
N LEU A 109 9.91 -9.05 -2.54
CA LEU A 109 11.12 -8.31 -2.16
C LEU A 109 12.32 -9.22 -2.36
N PHE A 110 13.41 -8.70 -2.91
CA PHE A 110 14.60 -9.47 -3.23
C PHE A 110 15.85 -8.86 -2.59
N THR A 111 16.79 -9.72 -2.19
CA THR A 111 18.08 -9.32 -1.61
C THR A 111 19.14 -9.05 -2.67
N ASP A 112 18.85 -9.33 -3.95
CA ASP A 112 19.69 -9.02 -5.09
C ASP A 112 19.01 -8.03 -6.05
N ALA A 113 19.82 -7.33 -6.85
CA ALA A 113 19.33 -6.37 -7.81
C ALA A 113 18.61 -7.01 -9.02
N ALA A 114 18.90 -8.28 -9.32
CA ALA A 114 18.34 -8.99 -10.48
C ALA A 114 16.95 -9.61 -10.18
N GLY A 115 16.50 -9.60 -8.92
CA GLY A 115 15.22 -10.17 -8.51
C GLY A 115 15.19 -11.70 -8.57
N THR A 116 16.33 -12.35 -8.30
CA THR A 116 16.49 -13.81 -8.37
C THR A 116 16.39 -14.49 -6.99
N THR A 117 16.79 -13.77 -5.95
CA THR A 117 16.90 -14.24 -4.57
C THR A 117 15.85 -13.52 -3.73
N ALA A 118 14.70 -14.15 -3.56
CA ALA A 118 13.63 -13.60 -2.73
C ALA A 118 14.07 -13.51 -1.26
N ALA A 119 13.79 -12.39 -0.61
CA ALA A 119 13.99 -12.23 0.81
C ALA A 119 13.03 -13.15 1.57
N VAL A 120 13.51 -13.83 2.62
CA VAL A 120 12.68 -14.67 3.50
C VAL A 120 11.52 -13.84 4.05
N GLY A 121 10.29 -14.34 3.89
CA GLY A 121 9.05 -13.60 4.19
C GLY A 121 8.42 -12.89 2.99
N SER A 122 8.99 -13.05 1.78
CA SER A 122 8.40 -12.59 0.51
C SER A 122 7.66 -13.74 -0.20
N PRO A 123 6.65 -13.44 -1.04
CA PRO A 123 6.07 -12.12 -1.28
C PRO A 123 5.24 -11.62 -0.09
N VAL A 124 5.29 -10.31 0.16
CA VAL A 124 4.43 -9.65 1.15
C VAL A 124 3.06 -9.37 0.54
N GLY A 125 1.99 -9.64 1.29
CA GLY A 125 0.61 -9.50 0.85
C GLY A 125 -0.21 -10.80 0.94
N PRO A 126 -1.42 -10.84 0.36
CA PRO A 126 -2.05 -9.77 -0.41
C PRO A 126 -2.31 -8.51 0.41
N GLY A 127 -2.18 -7.35 -0.22
CA GLY A 127 -2.50 -6.06 0.37
C GLY A 127 -3.97 -5.98 0.72
N THR A 128 -4.27 -5.18 1.73
CA THR A 128 -5.62 -4.82 2.13
C THR A 128 -5.87 -3.32 2.02
N GLY A 129 -4.91 -2.57 1.42
CA GLY A 129 -4.89 -1.11 1.42
C GLY A 129 -4.53 -0.52 2.79
N THR A 130 -3.75 -1.27 3.57
CA THR A 130 -3.13 -0.84 4.84
C THR A 130 -1.62 -1.05 4.79
N PHE A 131 -0.90 -0.49 5.77
CA PHE A 131 0.54 -0.70 5.91
C PHE A 131 0.85 -2.09 6.47
N ILE A 132 1.78 -2.79 5.81
CA ILE A 132 2.34 -4.06 6.25
C ILE A 132 3.74 -3.80 6.77
N THR A 133 3.99 -4.12 8.03
CA THR A 133 5.32 -4.00 8.64
C THR A 133 6.26 -5.06 8.08
N LEU A 134 7.46 -4.66 7.68
CA LEU A 134 8.52 -5.56 7.24
C LEU A 134 9.36 -6.03 8.42
N THR A 135 9.77 -7.29 8.40
CA THR A 135 10.63 -7.90 9.41
C THR A 135 11.65 -8.85 8.77
N GLY A 136 12.76 -9.10 9.47
CA GLY A 136 13.80 -10.00 8.99
C GLY A 136 14.42 -9.56 7.66
N ALA A 137 14.65 -10.51 6.76
CA ALA A 137 15.34 -10.29 5.48
C ALA A 137 14.62 -9.33 4.52
N THR A 138 13.30 -9.15 4.67
CA THR A 138 12.54 -8.18 3.86
C THR A 138 12.96 -6.73 4.11
N THR A 139 13.54 -6.44 5.28
CA THR A 139 14.01 -5.10 5.66
C THR A 139 15.30 -4.68 4.93
N THR A 140 16.03 -5.63 4.35
CA THR A 140 17.28 -5.42 3.60
C THR A 140 17.09 -5.65 2.11
N ALA A 141 15.85 -5.63 1.61
CA ALA A 141 15.57 -5.79 0.20
C ALA A 141 16.15 -4.64 -0.62
N VAL A 142 16.72 -4.97 -1.78
CA VAL A 142 17.36 -4.01 -2.70
C VAL A 142 16.61 -3.90 -4.02
N SER A 143 15.73 -4.85 -4.31
CA SER A 143 14.82 -4.77 -5.45
C SER A 143 13.46 -5.38 -5.08
N MET A 144 12.46 -5.10 -5.90
CA MET A 144 11.10 -5.56 -5.71
C MET A 144 10.39 -5.85 -7.02
N ARG A 145 9.35 -6.66 -6.96
CA ARG A 145 8.42 -6.89 -8.06
C ARG A 145 7.01 -6.91 -7.52
N CYS A 146 6.09 -6.24 -8.21
CA CYS A 146 4.74 -6.04 -7.72
C CYS A 146 3.73 -6.70 -8.66
N THR A 147 2.94 -7.61 -8.11
CA THR A 147 1.97 -8.44 -8.83
C THR A 147 0.59 -8.26 -8.25
N CYS A 148 -0.39 -7.87 -9.04
CA CYS A 148 -1.79 -7.76 -8.60
C CYS A 148 -2.64 -8.84 -9.26
N GLY A 149 -3.44 -9.54 -8.44
CA GLY A 149 -4.40 -10.55 -8.89
C GLY A 149 -5.64 -9.92 -9.51
N GLY A 150 -5.48 -9.28 -10.68
CA GLY A 150 -6.58 -8.99 -11.62
C GLY A 150 -7.30 -7.65 -11.47
N ALA A 151 -6.82 -6.65 -12.20
CA ALA A 151 -7.65 -5.96 -13.19
C ALA A 151 -7.01 -6.21 -14.56
N GLY A 152 -7.12 -7.46 -15.03
CA GLY A 152 -6.90 -7.75 -16.43
C GLY A 152 -8.08 -7.21 -17.21
N LYS A 153 -7.86 -6.06 -17.87
CA LYS A 153 -8.76 -5.38 -18.81
C LYS A 153 -9.93 -4.62 -18.21
#